data_AF-A0A432GSW4-F1
#
_entry.id   AF-A0A432GSW4-F1
#
_cell.length_a   1.000
_cell.length_b   1.000
_cell.length_c   1.000
_cell.angle_alpha   90.00
_cell.angle_beta   90.00
_cell.angle_gamma   90.00
#
_symmetry.space_group_name_H-M   'P 1'
#
loop_
_entity.id
_entity.type
_entity.pdbx_description
1 polymer ?
#
loop_
_entity_poly.entity_id
_entity_poly.type
_entity_poly.pdbx_seq_one_letter_code
_entity_poly.pdbx_strand_id
1 'polypeptide(L)'
;MSKQISCLEMINRIEYPIDELEHHKRQQAIDLVRKELSTDGCAVIRKFFSKGGLNALLSEAHELSEQAYYSPKKQCNVYLGDGNPAMTEDNPQNIFLERSNGFITADLFGEESASRRLYYWEPLKRFLADCLEKEELFIYEDPVSNMIVNVAKPGQRFNWHFDTNEFTITILLQAAESGGIFEYVPNLRSRDNECIEEVKKVLSGDHNRVKQLELKAGDLQFFLGRFSLHQVSENTGNTDRLLLIQSFAEKPGMIGSMYRVQDLYGKTAEIHIEHEQNKNRADNLLD
;
A
#
# COMPACT_ATOMS: atom_id res chain seq x y z
N MET A 1 27.20 -12.04 -16.50
CA MET A 1 26.58 -11.25 -15.42
C MET A 1 25.83 -10.12 -16.09
N SER A 2 24.50 -10.11 -16.04
CA SER A 2 23.72 -8.97 -16.52
C SER A 2 24.09 -7.75 -15.68
N LYS A 3 24.28 -6.60 -16.32
CA LYS A 3 24.54 -5.34 -15.60
C LYS A 3 23.30 -5.02 -14.76
N GLN A 4 23.46 -4.96 -13.44
CA GLN A 4 22.39 -4.57 -12.52
C GLN A 4 21.99 -3.12 -12.78
N ILE A 5 20.69 -2.86 -12.97
CA ILE A 5 20.16 -1.52 -13.25
C ILE A 5 20.28 -0.63 -12.00
N SER A 6 20.88 0.56 -12.12
CA SER A 6 20.98 1.52 -11.01
C SER A 6 19.63 2.18 -10.71
N CYS A 7 19.45 2.74 -9.49
CA CYS A 7 18.21 3.43 -9.15
C CYS A 7 17.90 4.61 -10.07
N LEU A 8 18.93 5.33 -10.53
CA LEU A 8 18.78 6.39 -11.53
C LEU A 8 18.23 5.86 -12.87
N GLU A 9 18.72 4.71 -13.33
CA GLU A 9 18.25 4.08 -14.57
C GLU A 9 16.83 3.49 -14.40
N MET A 10 16.38 3.20 -13.17
CA MET A 10 15.03 2.70 -12.91
C MET A 10 13.94 3.77 -13.10
N ILE A 11 14.25 5.03 -12.83
CA ILE A 11 13.27 6.14 -12.89
C ILE A 11 13.20 6.73 -14.30
N ASN A 12 12.00 7.17 -14.71
CA ASN A 12 11.82 7.99 -15.89
C ASN A 12 12.31 9.43 -15.63
N ARG A 13 13.64 9.62 -15.59
CA ARG A 13 14.27 10.91 -15.25
C ARG A 13 13.99 12.03 -16.25
N ILE A 14 13.54 11.70 -17.47
CA ILE A 14 13.14 12.70 -18.46
C ILE A 14 11.92 13.49 -17.96
N GLU A 15 10.97 12.81 -17.31
CA GLU A 15 9.77 13.45 -16.74
C GLU A 15 9.90 13.71 -15.25
N TYR A 16 10.60 12.85 -14.52
CA TYR A 16 10.71 12.89 -13.07
C TYR A 16 12.18 12.80 -12.62
N PRO A 17 12.96 13.88 -12.78
CA PRO A 17 14.33 13.96 -12.26
C PRO A 17 14.31 14.15 -10.74
N ILE A 18 13.80 13.16 -10.00
CA ILE A 18 13.54 13.26 -8.56
C ILE A 18 14.80 13.47 -7.72
N ASP A 19 15.96 13.10 -8.28
CA ASP A 19 17.29 13.28 -7.70
C ASP A 19 17.87 14.69 -7.87
N GLU A 20 17.25 15.53 -8.70
CA GLU A 20 17.70 16.90 -8.96
C GLU A 20 16.81 17.89 -8.20
N LEU A 21 17.22 18.27 -6.98
CA LEU A 21 16.38 19.03 -6.03
C LEU A 21 15.80 20.33 -6.61
N GLU A 22 16.60 21.07 -7.39
CA GLU A 22 16.23 22.36 -7.98
C GLU A 22 15.55 22.24 -9.36
N HIS A 23 15.31 21.02 -9.85
CA HIS A 23 14.77 20.84 -11.20
C HIS A 23 13.27 21.14 -11.26
N HIS A 24 12.85 22.06 -12.14
CA HIS A 24 11.46 22.49 -12.25
C HIS A 24 10.44 21.34 -12.42
N LYS A 25 10.75 20.30 -13.21
CA LYS A 25 9.88 19.12 -13.34
C LYS A 25 9.68 18.34 -12.03
N ARG A 26 10.69 18.30 -11.16
CA ARG A 26 10.57 17.70 -9.82
C ARG A 26 9.56 18.48 -8.99
N GLN A 27 9.67 19.81 -8.98
CA GLN A 27 8.73 20.69 -8.28
C GLN A 27 7.30 20.53 -8.82
N GLN A 28 7.12 20.46 -10.15
CA GLN A 28 5.81 20.23 -10.76
C GLN A 28 5.18 18.90 -10.32
N ALA A 29 5.97 17.84 -10.18
CA ALA A 29 5.48 16.56 -9.67
C ALA A 29 5.07 16.65 -8.20
N ILE A 30 5.84 17.36 -7.36
CA ILE A 30 5.48 17.62 -5.96
C ILE A 30 4.18 18.40 -5.86
N ASP A 31 4.04 19.49 -6.62
CA ASP A 31 2.84 20.33 -6.61
C ASP A 31 1.60 19.57 -7.06
N LEU A 32 1.75 18.71 -8.08
CA LEU A 32 0.68 17.80 -8.53
C LEU A 32 0.25 16.87 -7.40
N VAL A 33 1.20 16.17 -6.77
CA VAL A 33 0.89 15.20 -5.70
C VAL A 33 0.21 15.89 -4.52
N ARG A 34 0.73 17.02 -4.05
CA ARG A 34 0.12 17.78 -2.94
C ARG A 34 -1.30 18.25 -3.28
N LYS A 35 -1.52 18.72 -4.51
CA LYS A 35 -2.86 19.14 -4.96
C LYS A 35 -3.83 17.97 -5.00
N GLU A 36 -3.43 16.84 -5.55
CA GLU A 36 -4.30 15.66 -5.64
C GLU A 36 -4.59 15.04 -4.25
N LEU A 37 -3.58 14.95 -3.38
CA LEU A 37 -3.73 14.50 -2.00
C LEU A 37 -4.67 15.42 -1.19
N SER A 38 -4.53 16.74 -1.30
CA SER A 38 -5.42 17.68 -0.59
C SER A 38 -6.87 17.65 -1.07
N THR A 39 -7.11 17.19 -2.31
CA THR A 39 -8.46 17.08 -2.86
C THR A 39 -9.14 15.78 -2.39
N ASP A 40 -8.47 14.64 -2.59
CA ASP A 40 -9.10 13.32 -2.50
C ASP A 40 -8.33 12.31 -1.63
N GLY A 41 -7.21 12.70 -1.04
CA GLY A 41 -6.32 11.78 -0.32
C GLY A 41 -5.67 10.73 -1.22
N CYS A 42 -5.70 10.89 -2.54
CA CYS A 42 -5.09 9.99 -3.50
C CYS A 42 -4.44 10.77 -4.64
N ALA A 43 -3.18 10.48 -4.94
CA ALA A 43 -2.44 11.10 -6.03
C ALA A 43 -1.68 10.05 -6.85
N VAL A 44 -1.51 10.29 -8.15
CA VAL A 44 -0.79 9.36 -9.02
C VAL A 44 0.20 10.05 -9.94
N ILE A 45 1.46 9.64 -9.83
CA ILE A 45 2.49 9.98 -10.84
C ILE A 45 2.51 8.88 -11.89
N ARG A 46 2.05 9.23 -13.10
CA ARG A 46 1.92 8.27 -14.20
C ARG A 46 3.28 7.96 -14.84
N LYS A 47 3.52 6.70 -15.18
CA LYS A 47 4.77 6.26 -15.86
C LYS A 47 6.05 6.74 -15.16
N PHE A 48 6.08 6.58 -13.83
CA PHE A 48 7.19 7.01 -12.99
C PHE A 48 8.50 6.28 -13.30
N PHE A 49 8.40 5.03 -13.75
CA PHE A 49 9.55 4.18 -14.07
C PHE A 49 9.94 4.23 -15.54
N SER A 50 11.24 4.07 -15.80
CA SER A 50 11.72 3.70 -17.12
C SER A 50 11.25 2.28 -17.46
N LYS A 51 11.22 1.92 -18.75
CA LYS A 51 10.87 0.56 -19.17
C LYS A 51 11.80 -0.49 -18.54
N GLY A 52 13.10 -0.18 -18.43
CA GLY A 52 14.08 -1.06 -17.81
C GLY A 52 13.85 -1.22 -16.31
N GLY A 53 13.53 -0.13 -15.61
CA GLY A 53 13.23 -0.15 -14.18
C GLY A 53 11.98 -0.94 -13.85
N LEU A 54 10.88 -0.67 -14.53
CA LEU A 54 9.63 -1.41 -14.35
C LEU A 54 9.83 -2.91 -14.60
N ASN A 55 10.53 -3.27 -15.68
CA ASN A 55 10.82 -4.67 -15.98
C ASN A 55 11.66 -5.34 -14.88
N ALA A 56 12.65 -4.65 -14.31
CA ALA A 56 13.46 -5.22 -13.24
C ALA A 56 12.63 -5.52 -11.99
N LEU A 57 11.79 -4.57 -11.56
CA LEU A 57 10.88 -4.76 -10.42
C LEU A 57 9.84 -5.86 -10.69
N LEU A 58 9.27 -5.89 -11.90
CA LEU A 58 8.29 -6.89 -12.30
C LEU A 58 8.89 -8.30 -12.35
N SER A 59 10.12 -8.45 -12.87
CA SER A 59 10.82 -9.74 -12.88
C SER A 59 11.01 -10.31 -11.48
N GLU A 60 11.42 -9.48 -10.51
CA GLU A 60 11.55 -9.91 -9.10
C GLU A 60 10.22 -10.38 -8.52
N ALA A 61 9.15 -9.63 -8.76
CA ALA A 61 7.83 -10.01 -8.29
C ALA A 61 7.33 -11.33 -8.91
N HIS A 62 7.60 -11.57 -10.19
CA HIS A 62 7.26 -12.84 -10.85
C HIS A 62 8.08 -14.02 -10.34
N GLU A 63 9.38 -13.86 -10.12
CA GLU A 63 10.24 -14.91 -9.59
C GLU A 63 9.79 -15.36 -8.18
N LEU A 64 9.18 -14.44 -7.42
CA LEU A 64 8.73 -14.67 -6.06
C LEU A 64 7.22 -14.94 -5.93
N SER A 65 6.41 -14.81 -6.98
CA SER A 65 4.94 -14.81 -6.88
C SER A 65 4.35 -16.13 -6.35
N GLU A 66 4.97 -17.26 -6.66
CA GLU A 66 4.55 -18.57 -6.15
C GLU A 66 4.90 -18.79 -4.67
N GLN A 67 5.74 -17.92 -4.09
CA GLN A 67 6.06 -17.90 -2.66
C GLN A 67 5.16 -16.92 -1.89
N ALA A 68 4.21 -16.25 -2.56
CA ALA A 68 3.27 -15.36 -1.90
C ALA A 68 2.44 -16.13 -0.84
N TYR A 69 2.34 -15.56 0.35
CA TYR A 69 1.50 -16.10 1.39
C TYR A 69 0.04 -15.66 1.19
N TYR A 70 -0.87 -16.62 1.22
CA TYR A 70 -2.31 -16.37 1.19
C TYR A 70 -2.89 -16.76 2.54
N SER A 71 -3.35 -15.76 3.30
CA SER A 71 -3.96 -16.00 4.60
C SER A 71 -5.13 -16.97 4.50
N PRO A 72 -5.23 -17.95 5.43
CA PRO A 72 -6.39 -18.84 5.51
C PRO A 72 -7.64 -18.12 6.02
N LYS A 73 -7.49 -17.00 6.73
CA LYS A 73 -8.61 -16.16 7.17
C LYS A 73 -9.12 -15.35 5.99
N LYS A 74 -10.17 -15.87 5.33
CA LYS A 74 -10.77 -15.24 4.13
C LYS A 74 -11.85 -14.21 4.45
N GLN A 75 -12.35 -14.16 5.67
CA GLN A 75 -13.42 -13.25 6.06
C GLN A 75 -12.86 -12.18 7.00
N CYS A 76 -12.88 -10.93 6.54
CA CYS A 76 -12.34 -9.79 7.26
C CYS A 76 -13.35 -8.64 7.24
N ASN A 77 -13.45 -7.92 8.35
CA ASN A 77 -14.17 -6.65 8.39
C ASN A 77 -13.31 -5.50 7.86
N VAL A 78 -13.85 -4.28 7.81
CA VAL A 78 -13.13 -3.10 7.29
C VAL A 78 -11.93 -2.66 8.14
N TYR A 79 -11.77 -3.22 9.34
CA TYR A 79 -10.65 -2.98 10.23
C TYR A 79 -9.62 -4.12 10.20
N LEU A 80 -9.92 -5.22 9.50
CA LEU A 80 -9.19 -6.49 9.53
C LEU A 80 -9.14 -7.15 10.93
N GLY A 81 -10.15 -6.89 11.76
CA GLY A 81 -10.29 -7.45 13.11
C GLY A 81 -11.10 -8.75 13.20
N ASP A 82 -11.38 -9.19 14.45
CA ASP A 82 -12.15 -10.40 14.77
C ASP A 82 -13.64 -10.15 15.04
N GLY A 83 -14.08 -8.89 14.94
CA GLY A 83 -15.43 -8.47 15.28
C GLY A 83 -15.62 -8.10 16.74
N ASN A 84 -16.82 -7.63 17.07
CA ASN A 84 -17.17 -7.08 18.37
C ASN A 84 -18.53 -7.60 18.84
N PRO A 85 -18.57 -8.53 19.82
CA PRO A 85 -19.82 -9.12 20.30
C PRO A 85 -20.71 -8.13 21.08
N ALA A 86 -20.18 -6.97 21.47
CA ALA A 86 -20.97 -5.91 22.11
C ALA A 86 -21.71 -5.04 21.09
N MET A 87 -21.46 -5.20 19.79
CA MET A 87 -22.05 -4.44 18.71
C MET A 87 -23.06 -5.28 17.92
N THR A 88 -23.96 -4.61 17.21
CA THR A 88 -24.96 -5.26 16.34
C THR A 88 -24.32 -5.92 15.11
N GLU A 89 -25.02 -6.87 14.48
CA GLU A 89 -24.53 -7.58 13.29
C GLU A 89 -24.30 -6.66 12.09
N ASP A 90 -25.06 -5.59 11.97
CA ASP A 90 -24.92 -4.58 10.92
C ASP A 90 -23.80 -3.56 11.19
N ASN A 91 -23.11 -3.64 12.33
CA ASN A 91 -21.97 -2.79 12.61
C ASN A 91 -20.80 -3.12 11.66
N PRO A 92 -20.03 -2.15 11.14
CA PRO A 92 -18.86 -2.43 10.31
C PRO A 92 -17.80 -3.33 10.94
N GLN A 93 -17.74 -3.44 12.28
CA GLN A 93 -16.89 -4.44 12.95
C GLN A 93 -17.39 -5.87 12.75
N ASN A 94 -18.68 -6.08 12.50
CA ASN A 94 -19.32 -7.39 12.39
C ASN A 94 -19.77 -7.74 10.96
N ILE A 95 -19.58 -6.84 10.01
CA ILE A 95 -19.75 -7.12 8.57
C ILE A 95 -18.43 -7.67 8.04
N PHE A 96 -18.43 -8.95 7.67
CA PHE A 96 -17.27 -9.63 7.09
C PHE A 96 -17.40 -9.72 5.57
N LEU A 97 -16.29 -9.41 4.90
CA LEU A 97 -16.13 -9.45 3.46
C LEU A 97 -15.02 -10.42 3.09
N GLU A 98 -15.13 -10.99 1.89
CA GLU A 98 -14.11 -11.88 1.38
C GLU A 98 -12.83 -11.11 1.04
N ARG A 99 -11.72 -11.56 1.62
CA ARG A 99 -10.35 -11.19 1.29
C ARG A 99 -9.60 -12.42 0.81
N SER A 100 -9.08 -12.38 -0.40
CA SER A 100 -8.44 -13.55 -1.03
C SER A 100 -7.05 -13.29 -1.60
N ASN A 101 -6.58 -12.04 -1.57
CA ASN A 101 -5.25 -11.66 -1.99
C ASN A 101 -4.11 -12.31 -1.17
N GLY A 102 -2.92 -12.36 -1.76
CA GLY A 102 -1.69 -12.79 -1.13
C GLY A 102 -0.64 -11.70 -1.07
N PHE A 103 0.46 -11.99 -0.38
CA PHE A 103 1.60 -11.09 -0.22
C PHE A 103 2.93 -11.82 -0.36
N ILE A 104 3.83 -11.26 -1.17
CA ILE A 104 5.26 -11.56 -1.13
C ILE A 104 5.87 -10.64 -0.07
N THR A 105 6.56 -11.22 0.90
CA THR A 105 7.11 -10.49 2.06
C THR A 105 8.54 -10.01 1.83
N ALA A 106 8.96 -9.00 2.58
CA ALA A 106 10.24 -8.32 2.41
C ALA A 106 11.45 -9.26 2.54
N ASP A 107 11.39 -10.22 3.45
CA ASP A 107 12.46 -11.20 3.70
C ASP A 107 12.72 -12.16 2.54
N LEU A 108 11.83 -12.22 1.54
CA LEU A 108 12.04 -13.00 0.31
C LEU A 108 12.91 -12.26 -0.71
N PHE A 109 13.08 -10.94 -0.56
CA PHE A 109 13.88 -10.14 -1.47
C PHE A 109 15.35 -10.11 -1.02
N GLY A 110 16.25 -10.50 -1.93
CA GLY A 110 17.69 -10.40 -1.69
C GLY A 110 18.17 -8.97 -1.47
N GLU A 111 19.32 -8.82 -0.80
CA GLU A 111 19.92 -7.50 -0.48
C GLU A 111 20.16 -6.63 -1.72
N GLU A 112 20.48 -7.29 -2.83
CA GLU A 112 20.81 -6.67 -4.11
C GLU A 112 19.60 -6.47 -5.04
N SER A 113 18.39 -6.84 -4.59
CA SER A 113 17.18 -6.65 -5.39
C SER A 113 16.98 -5.19 -5.77
N ALA A 114 16.53 -4.94 -7.00
CA ALA A 114 16.08 -3.65 -7.50
C ALA A 114 15.02 -3.03 -6.59
N SER A 115 14.05 -3.83 -6.12
CA SER A 115 13.01 -3.37 -5.20
C SER A 115 13.61 -2.83 -3.90
N ARG A 116 14.54 -3.57 -3.26
CA ARG A 116 15.20 -3.15 -2.02
C ARG A 116 16.11 -1.95 -2.26
N ARG A 117 16.96 -1.97 -3.28
CA ARG A 117 17.83 -0.82 -3.60
C ARG A 117 17.04 0.47 -3.86
N LEU A 118 15.89 0.37 -4.52
CA LEU A 118 15.00 1.50 -4.74
C LEU A 118 14.40 2.00 -3.41
N TYR A 119 13.90 1.09 -2.57
CA TYR A 119 13.28 1.42 -1.28
C TYR A 119 14.23 2.18 -0.34
N TYR A 120 15.51 1.80 -0.32
CA TYR A 120 16.54 2.47 0.48
C TYR A 120 17.21 3.66 -0.22
N TRP A 121 16.81 4.01 -1.44
CA TRP A 121 17.46 5.08 -2.21
C TRP A 121 17.05 6.46 -1.71
N GLU A 122 18.02 7.21 -1.16
CA GLU A 122 17.78 8.51 -0.52
C GLU A 122 17.03 9.53 -1.40
N PRO A 123 17.36 9.72 -2.70
CA PRO A 123 16.59 10.59 -3.57
C PRO A 123 15.10 10.25 -3.68
N LEU A 124 14.73 8.96 -3.68
CA LEU A 124 13.32 8.57 -3.66
C LEU A 124 12.70 8.96 -2.32
N LYS A 125 13.30 8.59 -1.19
CA LYS A 125 12.79 8.94 0.14
C LYS A 125 12.57 10.45 0.30
N ARG A 126 13.54 11.27 -0.11
CA ARG A 126 13.44 12.73 -0.06
C ARG A 126 12.32 13.26 -0.95
N PHE A 127 12.18 12.73 -2.16
CA PHE A 127 11.09 13.09 -3.05
C PHE A 127 9.72 12.75 -2.46
N LEU A 128 9.57 11.55 -1.89
CA LEU A 128 8.33 11.14 -1.22
C LEU A 128 8.02 12.03 0.00
N ALA A 129 9.03 12.37 0.80
CA ALA A 129 8.89 13.28 1.95
C ALA A 129 8.39 14.67 1.51
N ASP A 130 9.00 15.24 0.46
CA ASP A 130 8.58 16.52 -0.09
C ASP A 130 7.14 16.45 -0.63
N CYS A 131 6.77 15.39 -1.36
CA CYS A 131 5.41 15.17 -1.84
C CYS A 131 4.38 15.11 -0.70
N LEU A 132 4.74 14.50 0.44
CA LEU A 132 3.88 14.32 1.61
C LEU A 132 3.94 15.48 2.62
N GLU A 133 4.70 16.53 2.32
CA GLU A 133 4.90 17.68 3.22
C GLU A 133 5.49 17.28 4.59
N LYS A 134 6.39 16.28 4.59
CA LYS A 134 7.12 15.81 5.78
C LYS A 134 8.58 16.27 5.71
N GLU A 135 9.19 16.53 6.86
CA GLU A 135 10.61 16.92 6.94
C GLU A 135 11.53 15.80 6.48
N GLU A 136 11.22 14.56 6.88
CA GLU A 136 11.93 13.33 6.55
C GLU A 136 10.96 12.13 6.58
N LEU A 137 11.33 11.06 5.87
CA LEU A 137 10.71 9.74 5.98
C LEU A 137 11.76 8.71 6.38
N PHE A 138 11.38 7.83 7.29
CA PHE A 138 12.18 6.70 7.74
C PHE A 138 11.74 5.42 7.02
N ILE A 139 12.66 4.48 6.93
CA ILE A 139 12.33 3.11 6.53
C ILE A 139 11.48 2.49 7.64
N TYR A 140 10.42 1.76 7.25
CA TYR A 140 9.65 0.96 8.19
C TYR A 140 10.49 -0.25 8.63
N GLU A 141 10.68 -0.44 9.93
CA GLU A 141 11.71 -1.37 10.43
C GLU A 141 11.23 -2.82 10.54
N ASP A 142 9.96 -3.08 10.22
CA ASP A 142 9.41 -4.42 10.16
C ASP A 142 10.08 -5.27 9.06
N PRO A 143 10.78 -6.35 9.42
CA PRO A 143 11.55 -7.15 8.47
C PRO A 143 10.69 -8.01 7.54
N VAL A 144 9.39 -8.14 7.81
CA VAL A 144 8.45 -8.93 7.01
C VAL A 144 7.62 -8.03 6.10
N SER A 145 7.24 -6.85 6.58
CA SER A 145 6.18 -6.04 5.97
C SER A 145 6.59 -4.63 5.50
N ASN A 146 7.87 -4.28 5.56
CA ASN A 146 8.35 -2.96 5.10
C ASN A 146 8.26 -2.74 3.58
N MET A 147 8.46 -3.80 2.80
CA MET A 147 8.40 -3.79 1.35
C MET A 147 7.79 -5.10 0.86
N ILE A 148 6.56 -5.05 0.41
CA ILE A 148 5.77 -6.23 0.06
C ILE A 148 5.18 -6.10 -1.34
N VAL A 149 4.89 -7.23 -1.98
CA VAL A 149 4.08 -7.23 -3.22
C VAL A 149 2.74 -7.85 -2.91
N ASN A 150 1.68 -7.07 -3.07
CA ASN A 150 0.34 -7.61 -3.10
C ASN A 150 0.10 -8.37 -4.42
N VAL A 151 -0.32 -9.63 -4.29
CA VAL A 151 -0.65 -10.52 -5.40
C VAL A 151 -2.16 -10.77 -5.39
N ALA A 152 -2.81 -10.48 -6.51
CA ALA A 152 -4.20 -10.86 -6.74
C ALA A 152 -4.30 -11.65 -8.05
N LYS A 153 -4.39 -12.97 -7.93
CA LYS A 153 -4.64 -13.92 -9.02
C LYS A 153 -6.07 -13.75 -9.58
N PRO A 154 -6.39 -14.29 -10.78
CA PRO A 154 -7.76 -14.33 -11.28
C PRO A 154 -8.78 -14.81 -10.23
N GLY A 155 -9.89 -14.09 -10.10
CA GLY A 155 -10.94 -14.29 -9.09
C GLY A 155 -10.64 -13.72 -7.70
N GLN A 156 -9.43 -13.21 -7.46
CA GLN A 156 -9.05 -12.67 -6.14
C GLN A 156 -9.36 -11.18 -6.02
N ARG A 157 -9.58 -10.75 -4.77
CA ARG A 157 -9.91 -9.36 -4.39
C ARG A 157 -9.21 -8.96 -3.10
N PHE A 158 -9.15 -7.67 -2.85
CA PHE A 158 -8.81 -7.12 -1.54
C PHE A 158 -9.99 -6.29 -1.05
N ASN A 159 -10.69 -6.77 -0.02
CA ASN A 159 -11.95 -6.21 0.47
C ASN A 159 -11.83 -4.73 0.88
N TRP A 160 -12.99 -4.09 1.10
CA TRP A 160 -13.06 -2.79 1.77
C TRP A 160 -12.34 -2.82 3.12
N HIS A 161 -11.38 -1.91 3.31
CA HIS A 161 -10.65 -1.74 4.56
C HIS A 161 -10.13 -0.31 4.74
N PHE A 162 -9.67 -0.02 5.96
CA PHE A 162 -8.84 1.13 6.27
C PHE A 162 -7.39 0.69 6.51
N ASP A 163 -6.45 1.58 6.19
CA ASP A 163 -5.06 1.39 6.58
C ASP A 163 -4.83 1.79 8.05
N THR A 164 -3.77 1.23 8.63
CA THR A 164 -3.25 1.66 9.93
C THR A 164 -2.28 2.83 9.80
N ASN A 165 -1.54 2.89 8.69
CA ASN A 165 -0.62 3.97 8.38
C ASN A 165 -1.36 5.21 7.85
N GLU A 166 -0.85 6.40 8.15
CA GLU A 166 -1.40 7.68 7.66
C GLU A 166 -1.39 7.75 6.14
N PHE A 167 -0.32 7.23 5.51
CA PHE A 167 -0.18 7.15 4.06
C PHE A 167 0.43 5.81 3.62
N THR A 168 0.18 5.47 2.36
CA THR A 168 0.68 4.26 1.68
C THR A 168 1.28 4.66 0.33
N ILE A 169 2.46 4.13 0.02
CA ILE A 169 3.15 4.34 -1.26
C ILE A 169 3.15 3.03 -2.04
N THR A 170 2.54 3.04 -3.22
CA THR A 170 2.41 1.84 -4.04
C THR A 170 2.87 2.07 -5.47
N ILE A 171 3.35 1.00 -6.09
CA ILE A 171 3.80 0.97 -7.48
C ILE A 171 3.09 -0.19 -8.16
N LEU A 172 2.26 0.10 -9.16
CA LEU A 172 1.64 -0.97 -9.93
C LEU A 172 2.68 -1.59 -10.88
N LEU A 173 3.06 -2.84 -10.63
CA LEU A 173 4.02 -3.56 -11.47
C LEU A 173 3.33 -4.20 -12.67
N GLN A 174 2.15 -4.80 -12.42
CA GLN A 174 1.33 -5.45 -13.42
C GLN A 174 -0.16 -5.23 -13.09
N ALA A 175 -0.90 -4.69 -14.06
CA ALA A 175 -2.34 -4.59 -13.98
C ALA A 175 -2.99 -5.96 -14.27
N ALA A 176 -4.16 -6.20 -13.69
CA ALA A 176 -5.07 -7.20 -14.22
C ALA A 176 -5.53 -6.81 -15.64
N GLU A 177 -5.88 -7.80 -16.45
CA GLU A 177 -6.48 -7.57 -17.77
C GLU A 177 -7.86 -6.89 -17.67
N SER A 178 -8.65 -7.30 -16.66
CA SER A 178 -9.93 -6.69 -16.32
C SER A 178 -10.22 -6.83 -14.82
N GLY A 179 -11.01 -5.91 -14.27
CA GLY A 179 -11.20 -5.82 -12.82
C GLY A 179 -9.92 -5.38 -12.10
N GLY A 180 -9.75 -5.75 -10.83
CA GLY A 180 -8.58 -5.33 -10.05
C GLY A 180 -8.48 -3.81 -9.88
N ILE A 181 -9.63 -3.13 -9.94
CA ILE A 181 -9.73 -1.67 -9.90
C ILE A 181 -9.57 -1.20 -8.47
N PHE A 182 -8.76 -0.16 -8.25
CA PHE A 182 -8.65 0.48 -6.96
C PHE A 182 -9.87 1.37 -6.74
N GLU A 183 -10.66 1.08 -5.70
CA GLU A 183 -11.86 1.82 -5.36
C GLU A 183 -11.72 2.42 -3.98
N TYR A 184 -12.15 3.67 -3.79
CA TYR A 184 -11.99 4.34 -2.51
C TYR A 184 -13.05 5.40 -2.26
N VAL A 185 -13.31 5.68 -0.99
CA VAL A 185 -14.15 6.78 -0.52
C VAL A 185 -13.28 7.72 0.32
N PRO A 186 -12.90 8.89 -0.23
CA PRO A 186 -12.04 9.85 0.45
C PRO A 186 -12.62 10.30 1.79
N ASN A 187 -11.76 10.38 2.81
CA ASN A 187 -12.07 11.02 4.10
C ASN A 187 -13.41 10.55 4.69
N LEU A 188 -13.67 9.24 4.64
CA LEU A 188 -14.91 8.65 5.11
C LEU A 188 -15.00 8.72 6.64
N ARG A 189 -13.87 8.58 7.33
CA ARG A 189 -13.75 8.73 8.79
C ARG A 189 -12.79 9.86 9.15
N SER A 190 -12.79 10.25 10.41
CA SER A 190 -11.93 11.30 10.96
C SER A 190 -11.17 10.78 12.19
N ARG A 191 -10.21 11.57 12.68
CA ARG A 191 -9.42 11.23 13.88
C ARG A 191 -10.28 10.93 15.10
N ASP A 192 -11.42 11.59 15.23
CA ASP A 192 -12.28 11.52 16.41
C ASP A 192 -13.57 10.72 16.19
N ASN A 193 -13.80 10.20 14.97
CA ASN A 193 -15.05 9.53 14.62
C ASN A 193 -14.88 8.53 13.47
N GLU A 194 -15.25 7.28 13.73
CA GLU A 194 -15.27 6.17 12.75
C GLU A 194 -16.34 6.34 11.65
N CYS A 195 -17.29 7.26 11.83
CA CYS A 195 -18.37 7.54 10.86
C CYS A 195 -19.15 6.27 10.45
N ILE A 196 -19.49 5.44 11.45
CA ILE A 196 -20.08 4.10 11.30
C ILE A 196 -21.22 4.04 10.27
N GLU A 197 -22.16 4.98 10.31
CA GLU A 197 -23.31 4.97 9.40
C GLU A 197 -22.91 5.25 7.94
N GLU A 198 -21.90 6.07 7.70
CA GLU A 198 -21.38 6.30 6.34
C GLU A 198 -20.63 5.07 5.82
N VAL A 199 -19.88 4.39 6.69
CA VAL A 199 -19.24 3.10 6.35
C VAL A 199 -20.31 2.06 5.99
N LYS A 200 -21.37 1.93 6.79
CA LYS A 200 -22.47 0.99 6.51
C LYS A 200 -23.10 1.23 5.14
N LYS A 201 -23.32 2.50 4.74
CA LYS A 201 -23.87 2.82 3.41
C LYS A 201 -23.01 2.23 2.30
N VAL A 202 -21.70 2.45 2.35
CA VAL A 202 -20.76 1.89 1.35
C VAL A 202 -20.81 0.36 1.36
N LEU A 203 -20.78 -0.26 2.53
CA LEU A 203 -20.85 -1.73 2.68
C LEU A 203 -22.18 -2.32 2.20
N SER A 204 -23.27 -1.55 2.23
CA SER A 204 -24.58 -1.92 1.71
C SER A 204 -24.77 -1.67 0.21
N GLY A 205 -23.73 -1.20 -0.49
CA GLY A 205 -23.74 -0.98 -1.94
C GLY A 205 -24.03 0.46 -2.39
N ASP A 206 -24.00 1.45 -1.48
CA ASP A 206 -24.05 2.85 -1.88
C ASP A 206 -22.70 3.27 -2.47
N HIS A 207 -22.64 3.34 -3.79
CA HIS A 207 -21.44 3.71 -4.53
C HIS A 207 -21.42 5.19 -4.95
N ASN A 208 -22.33 6.04 -4.48
CA ASN A 208 -22.43 7.44 -4.95
C ASN A 208 -21.16 8.27 -4.68
N ARG A 209 -20.40 7.92 -3.63
CA ARG A 209 -19.14 8.58 -3.26
C ARG A 209 -17.90 7.77 -3.66
N VAL A 210 -18.07 6.58 -4.20
CA VAL A 210 -16.96 5.69 -4.56
C VAL A 210 -16.25 6.24 -5.78
N LYS A 211 -14.95 6.49 -5.62
CA LYS A 211 -14.04 6.83 -6.71
C LYS A 211 -13.37 5.56 -7.20
N GLN A 212 -13.28 5.43 -8.52
CA GLN A 212 -12.54 4.36 -9.17
C GLN A 212 -11.27 4.94 -9.79
N LEU A 213 -10.14 4.26 -9.54
CA LEU A 213 -8.85 4.63 -10.09
C LEU A 213 -8.28 3.46 -10.88
N GLU A 214 -8.23 3.63 -12.20
CA GLU A 214 -7.53 2.72 -13.09
C GLU A 214 -6.03 3.07 -13.10
N LEU A 215 -5.26 2.27 -12.37
CA LEU A 215 -3.80 2.33 -12.36
C LEU A 215 -3.22 1.59 -13.56
N LYS A 216 -2.09 2.06 -14.08
CA LYS A 216 -1.33 1.42 -15.15
C LYS A 216 0.04 0.99 -14.64
N ALA A 217 0.61 -0.03 -15.28
CA ALA A 217 1.93 -0.52 -14.92
C ALA A 217 2.97 0.62 -14.98
N GLY A 218 3.75 0.77 -13.91
CA GLY A 218 4.73 1.86 -13.73
C GLY A 218 4.17 3.13 -13.09
N ASP A 219 2.90 3.17 -12.70
CA ASP A 219 2.35 4.28 -11.92
C ASP A 219 2.78 4.20 -10.46
N LEU A 220 3.17 5.34 -9.90
CA LEU A 220 3.44 5.54 -8.47
C LEU A 220 2.22 6.23 -7.83
N GLN A 221 1.62 5.59 -6.83
CA GLN A 221 0.45 6.09 -6.14
C GLN A 221 0.80 6.47 -4.69
N PHE A 222 0.27 7.62 -4.27
CA PHE A 222 0.23 8.08 -2.89
C PHE A 222 -1.21 7.99 -2.41
N PHE A 223 -1.44 7.42 -1.23
CA PHE A 223 -2.80 7.25 -0.73
C PHE A 223 -2.89 7.44 0.79
N LEU A 224 -3.85 8.24 1.26
CA LEU A 224 -4.14 8.48 2.67
C LEU A 224 -5.19 7.49 3.18
N GLY A 225 -4.76 6.25 3.40
CA GLY A 225 -5.64 5.11 3.72
C GLY A 225 -6.18 5.09 5.15
N ARG A 226 -5.58 5.84 6.09
CA ARG A 226 -6.06 5.89 7.48
C ARG A 226 -7.50 6.39 7.58
N PHE A 227 -7.88 7.34 6.74
CA PHE A 227 -9.19 8.01 6.77
C PHE A 227 -10.10 7.64 5.59
N SER A 228 -9.57 6.92 4.60
CA SER A 228 -10.27 6.60 3.36
C SER A 228 -10.55 5.10 3.28
N LEU A 229 -11.83 4.74 3.20
CA LEU A 229 -12.23 3.34 3.01
C LEU A 229 -11.90 2.95 1.57
N HIS A 230 -11.23 1.83 1.36
CA HIS A 230 -10.77 1.45 0.03
C HIS A 230 -10.73 -0.07 -0.18
N GLN A 231 -10.80 -0.49 -1.43
CA GLN A 231 -10.71 -1.88 -1.86
C GLN A 231 -9.97 -2.02 -3.19
N VAL A 232 -9.64 -3.25 -3.54
CA VAL A 232 -9.32 -3.65 -4.91
C VAL A 232 -10.39 -4.61 -5.35
N SER A 233 -11.15 -4.22 -6.37
CA SER A 233 -12.22 -5.05 -6.93
C SER A 233 -11.67 -6.38 -7.46
N GLU A 234 -12.55 -7.35 -7.64
CA GLU A 234 -12.17 -8.68 -8.12
C GLU A 234 -11.35 -8.59 -9.42
N ASN A 235 -10.23 -9.29 -9.48
CA ASN A 235 -9.50 -9.53 -10.72
C ASN A 235 -10.33 -10.48 -11.59
N THR A 236 -11.03 -9.95 -12.58
CA THR A 236 -11.88 -10.74 -13.49
C THR A 236 -11.15 -11.17 -14.76
N GLY A 237 -9.88 -10.75 -14.90
CA GLY A 237 -9.04 -11.08 -16.03
C GLY A 237 -8.26 -12.38 -15.83
N ASN A 238 -7.39 -12.70 -16.79
CA ASN A 238 -6.59 -13.94 -16.79
C ASN A 238 -5.15 -13.75 -16.30
N THR A 239 -4.79 -12.54 -15.89
CA THR A 239 -3.43 -12.16 -15.51
C THR A 239 -3.40 -11.66 -14.07
N ASP A 240 -2.39 -12.06 -13.31
CA ASP A 240 -2.20 -11.61 -11.94
C ASP A 240 -2.03 -10.09 -11.86
N ARG A 241 -2.63 -9.46 -10.85
CA ARG A 241 -2.33 -8.07 -10.49
C ARG A 241 -1.23 -8.06 -9.44
N LEU A 242 -0.13 -7.35 -9.72
CA LEU A 242 1.04 -7.26 -8.86
C LEU A 242 1.28 -5.80 -8.48
N LEU A 243 1.20 -5.49 -7.19
CA LEU A 243 1.35 -4.14 -6.64
C LEU A 243 2.45 -4.15 -5.57
N LEU A 244 3.57 -3.49 -5.85
CA LEU A 244 4.63 -3.27 -4.87
C LEU A 244 4.17 -2.18 -3.90
N ILE A 245 4.31 -2.43 -2.61
CA ILE A 245 3.96 -1.52 -1.52
C ILE A 245 5.24 -1.27 -0.73
N GLN A 246 5.60 0.00 -0.57
CA GLN A 246 6.75 0.44 0.20
C GLN A 246 6.26 1.25 1.40
N SER A 247 6.44 0.68 2.59
CA SER A 247 6.00 1.30 3.84
C SER A 247 7.07 2.27 4.32
N PHE A 248 6.75 3.55 4.50
CA PHE A 248 7.65 4.50 5.14
C PHE A 248 7.05 4.95 6.47
N ALA A 249 7.90 5.41 7.39
CA ALA A 249 7.51 5.83 8.72
C ALA A 249 7.83 7.31 8.95
N GLU A 250 7.03 7.98 9.78
CA GLU A 250 7.31 9.35 10.22
C GLU A 250 8.29 9.42 11.41
N LYS A 251 8.58 8.26 12.02
CA LYS A 251 9.51 8.12 13.14
C LYS A 251 10.31 6.84 13.01
N PRO A 252 11.56 6.81 13.50
CA PRO A 252 12.34 5.56 13.60
C PRO A 252 11.65 4.52 14.50
N GLY A 253 11.99 3.24 14.32
CA GLY A 253 11.55 2.14 15.18
C GLY A 253 10.09 1.69 14.98
N MET A 254 9.39 2.19 13.96
CA MET A 254 8.02 1.78 13.66
C MET A 254 8.01 0.35 13.09
N ILE A 255 7.25 -0.53 13.74
CA ILE A 255 7.17 -1.97 13.47
C ILE A 255 5.70 -2.41 13.46
N GLY A 256 5.37 -3.43 12.66
CA GLY A 256 4.01 -3.95 12.56
C GLY A 256 3.56 -4.68 13.81
N SER A 257 2.25 -4.64 14.07
CA SER A 257 1.68 -5.45 15.15
C SER A 257 1.86 -6.93 14.86
N MET A 258 2.33 -7.68 15.86
CA MET A 258 2.58 -9.11 15.76
C MET A 258 1.39 -9.88 15.16
N TYR A 259 0.18 -9.59 15.62
CA TYR A 259 -1.04 -10.27 15.16
C TYR A 259 -1.35 -9.98 13.70
N ARG A 260 -1.21 -8.72 13.26
CA ARG A 260 -1.46 -8.33 11.87
C ARG A 260 -0.42 -8.93 10.93
N VAL A 261 0.86 -8.92 11.33
CA VAL A 261 1.93 -9.53 10.53
C VAL A 261 1.69 -11.04 10.41
N GLN A 262 1.32 -11.71 11.50
CA GLN A 262 0.99 -13.14 11.46
C GLN A 262 -0.22 -13.44 10.55
N ASP A 263 -1.30 -12.67 10.62
CA ASP A 263 -2.51 -12.91 9.82
C ASP A 263 -2.29 -12.64 8.33
N LEU A 264 -1.64 -11.52 7.99
CA LEU A 264 -1.46 -11.08 6.61
C LEU A 264 -0.31 -11.81 5.91
N TYR A 265 0.74 -12.18 6.63
CA TYR A 265 2.01 -12.66 6.07
C TYR A 265 2.40 -14.06 6.55
N GLY A 266 1.66 -14.64 7.50
CA GLY A 266 1.82 -16.03 7.93
C GLY A 266 2.99 -16.31 8.86
N LYS A 267 3.75 -15.27 9.23
CA LYS A 267 4.95 -15.39 10.06
C LYS A 267 5.18 -14.14 10.89
N THR A 268 6.03 -14.27 11.90
CA THR A 268 6.53 -13.18 12.74
C THR A 268 8.04 -13.31 12.90
N ALA A 269 8.66 -12.29 13.49
CA ALA A 269 10.07 -12.21 13.82
C ALA A 269 10.18 -11.81 15.30
N GLU A 270 11.35 -12.01 15.90
CA GLU A 270 11.58 -11.72 17.33
C GLU A 270 11.21 -10.27 17.69
N ILE A 271 11.55 -9.33 16.80
CA ILE A 271 11.24 -7.90 16.96
C ILE A 271 9.72 -7.61 17.12
N HIS A 272 8.84 -8.45 16.56
CA HIS A 272 7.39 -8.30 16.73
C HIS A 272 6.93 -8.64 18.15
N ILE A 273 7.55 -9.64 18.77
CA ILE A 273 7.25 -10.06 20.14
C ILE A 273 7.72 -8.98 21.12
N GLU A 274 8.94 -8.49 20.93
CA GLU A 274 9.51 -7.41 21.74
C GLU A 274 8.71 -6.11 21.62
N HIS A 275 8.29 -5.74 20.40
CA HIS A 275 7.51 -4.53 20.18
C HIS A 275 6.13 -4.60 20.85
N GLU A 276 5.40 -5.72 20.71
CA GLU A 276 4.05 -5.85 21.27
C GLU A 276 4.05 -5.79 22.81
N GLN A 277 5.13 -6.25 23.46
CA GLN A 277 5.31 -6.12 24.92
C GLN A 277 5.48 -4.68 25.41
N ASN A 278 5.92 -3.75 24.53
CA ASN A 278 6.32 -2.38 24.88
C ASN A 278 5.40 -1.30 24.30
N LYS A 279 4.24 -1.69 23.76
CA LYS A 279 3.41 -0.83 22.91
C LYS A 279 2.63 0.23 23.71
N ASN A 280 2.79 1.50 23.31
CA ASN A 280 1.97 2.64 23.76
C ASN A 280 1.29 3.29 22.54
N ARG A 281 -0.05 3.30 22.48
CA ARG A 281 -0.82 3.85 21.33
C ARG A 281 -1.03 5.37 21.44
N ALA A 282 -1.09 6.05 20.30
CA ALA A 282 -1.23 7.51 20.20
C ALA A 282 -2.67 7.99 19.90
N ASP A 283 -3.58 7.12 19.44
CA ASP A 283 -5.00 7.40 19.20
C ASP A 283 -5.92 6.27 19.71
N ASN A 284 -7.24 6.50 19.64
CA ASN A 284 -8.29 5.57 20.09
C ASN A 284 -9.09 4.93 18.93
N LEU A 285 -8.61 5.02 17.68
CA LEU A 285 -9.30 4.45 16.52
C LEU A 285 -9.14 2.92 16.48
N LEU A 286 -10.03 2.25 15.74
CA LEU A 286 -9.98 0.80 15.53
C LEU A 286 -8.91 0.44 14.48
N ASP A 287 -8.19 -0.65 14.76
CA ASP A 287 -7.10 -1.26 13.97
C ASP A 287 -7.26 -2.79 13.86
#